data_AF-A0A965SEY9-F1
#
_entry.id   AF-A0A965SEY9-F1
#
_cell.length_a   1.000
_cell.length_b   1.000
_cell.length_c   1.000
_cell.angle_alpha   90.00
_cell.angle_beta   90.00
_cell.angle_gamma   90.00
#
_symmetry.space_group_name_H-M   'P 1'
#
loop_
_entity.id
_entity.type
_entity.pdbx_description
1 polymer ?
#
loop_
_entity_poly.entity_id
_entity_poly.type
_entity_poly.pdbx_seq_one_letter_code
_entity_poly.pdbx_strand_id
1 'polypeptide(L)'
;MTKHRTAALAITFALGTLGLSCSSNDSGTTDAATDAANETTAAPTTTAAPAVDLPDVVVTYSVLASVVSELVAGVADVVTIIPDGQDPHEFEPSAKDLETINNAVFVVANGLEFEEGLETPLERLHDDGGPVFFVGEHITVREMSEA
;
A
#
# COMPACT_ATOMS: atom_id res chain seq x y z
N MET A 1 14.41 -25.42 15.34
CA MET A 1 13.05 -25.87 15.73
C MET A 1 12.05 -24.90 15.13
N THR A 2 11.66 -25.12 13.88
CA THR A 2 10.83 -24.19 13.11
C THR A 2 9.37 -24.59 13.27
N LYS A 3 8.56 -23.74 13.91
CA LYS A 3 7.12 -23.97 14.07
C LYS A 3 6.41 -23.44 12.83
N HIS A 4 6.02 -24.33 11.92
CA HIS A 4 5.11 -23.99 10.83
C HIS A 4 3.71 -23.76 11.40
N ARG A 5 3.22 -22.52 11.33
CA ARG A 5 1.84 -22.18 11.67
C ARG A 5 1.01 -22.27 10.39
N THR A 6 0.39 -23.43 10.16
CA THR A 6 -0.60 -23.61 9.09
C THR A 6 -1.89 -22.88 9.48
N ALA A 7 -2.18 -21.77 8.79
CA ALA A 7 -3.49 -21.14 8.83
C ALA A 7 -4.33 -21.67 7.66
N ALA A 8 -5.49 -22.26 7.98
CA ALA A 8 -6.45 -22.73 6.99
C ALA A 8 -7.27 -21.55 6.46
N LEU A 9 -7.13 -21.25 5.17
CA LEU A 9 -7.89 -20.21 4.48
C LEU A 9 -9.23 -20.80 4.01
N ALA A 10 -10.31 -20.48 4.72
CA ALA A 10 -11.67 -20.80 4.29
C ALA A 10 -12.17 -19.75 3.30
N ILE A 11 -12.08 -20.07 2.00
CA ILE A 11 -12.63 -19.24 0.92
C ILE A 11 -14.14 -19.42 0.90
N THR A 12 -14.88 -18.44 1.40
CA THR A 12 -16.35 -18.40 1.26
C THR A 12 -16.70 -17.47 0.12
N PHE A 13 -17.09 -18.03 -1.02
CA PHE A 13 -17.46 -17.31 -2.24
C PHE A 13 -18.92 -16.85 -2.13
N ALA A 14 -19.16 -15.59 -1.78
CA ALA A 14 -20.50 -15.00 -1.81
C ALA A 14 -20.78 -14.44 -3.20
N LEU A 15 -21.69 -15.10 -3.92
CA LEU A 15 -22.13 -14.73 -5.26
C LEU A 15 -23.12 -13.56 -5.18
N GLY A 16 -22.63 -12.32 -5.26
CA GLY A 16 -23.44 -11.10 -5.30
C GLY A 16 -23.86 -10.75 -6.73
N THR A 17 -25.16 -10.76 -7.00
CA THR A 17 -25.75 -10.39 -8.29
C THR A 17 -25.65 -8.88 -8.54
N LEU A 18 -25.01 -8.52 -9.66
CA LEU A 18 -24.93 -7.16 -10.20
C LEU A 18 -26.33 -6.67 -10.64
N GLY A 19 -26.88 -5.68 -9.96
CA GLY A 19 -28.01 -4.89 -10.45
C GLY A 19 -27.48 -3.68 -11.24
N LEU A 20 -27.54 -3.76 -12.57
CA LEU A 20 -27.22 -2.63 -13.45
C LEU A 20 -28.50 -1.79 -13.64
N SER A 21 -28.63 -0.69 -12.90
CA SER A 21 -29.70 0.28 -13.11
C SER A 21 -29.15 1.47 -13.89
N CYS A 22 -29.43 1.52 -15.19
CA CYS A 22 -29.35 2.75 -15.98
C CYS A 22 -30.75 3.35 -16.04
N SER A 23 -30.94 4.56 -15.51
CA SER A 23 -32.11 5.37 -15.81
C SER A 23 -31.64 6.75 -16.28
N SER A 24 -31.76 6.99 -17.58
CA SER A 24 -31.70 8.32 -18.18
C SER A 24 -33.09 8.94 -18.08
N ASN A 25 -33.18 10.17 -17.57
CA ASN A 25 -34.39 10.97 -17.71
C ASN A 25 -34.02 12.29 -18.41
N ASP A 26 -34.31 12.32 -19.72
CA ASP A 26 -34.56 13.54 -20.48
C ASP A 26 -36.08 13.69 -20.61
N SER A 27 -36.62 14.85 -20.21
CA SER A 27 -37.84 15.48 -20.75
C SER A 27 -38.14 16.75 -19.97
N GLY A 28 -38.46 17.82 -20.71
CA GLY A 28 -38.49 19.20 -20.23
C GLY A 28 -39.77 19.69 -19.55
N THR A 29 -39.58 20.80 -18.84
CA THR A 29 -40.38 22.05 -18.82
C THR A 29 -41.85 22.04 -18.36
N THR A 30 -42.05 22.68 -17.18
CA THR A 30 -43.16 23.55 -16.68
C THR A 30 -44.56 22.93 -16.55
N ASP A 31 -45.33 23.07 -15.46
CA ASP A 31 -45.58 24.24 -14.59
C ASP A 31 -46.17 23.87 -13.21
N ALA A 32 -45.93 24.75 -12.24
CA ALA A 32 -46.77 25.22 -11.13
C ALA A 32 -47.32 24.30 -9.99
N ALA A 33 -46.93 24.72 -8.78
CA ALA A 33 -47.72 24.89 -7.53
C ALA A 33 -47.88 23.72 -6.52
N THR A 34 -47.21 23.95 -5.37
CA THR A 34 -47.66 23.74 -3.98
C THR A 34 -47.98 22.31 -3.52
N ASP A 35 -47.09 21.71 -2.70
CA ASP A 35 -47.40 21.36 -1.29
C ASP A 35 -46.11 20.99 -0.54
N ALA A 36 -46.07 21.32 0.75
CA ALA A 36 -44.94 21.07 1.64
C ALA A 36 -44.88 19.60 2.06
N ALA A 37 -43.80 18.91 1.69
CA ALA A 37 -43.41 17.65 2.31
C ALA A 37 -41.95 17.74 2.75
N ASN A 38 -41.78 17.76 4.07
CA ASN A 38 -40.52 17.65 4.78
C ASN A 38 -39.88 16.28 4.50
N GLU A 39 -39.12 16.16 3.41
CA GLU A 39 -38.27 15.00 3.17
C GLU A 39 -37.02 15.08 4.06
N THR A 40 -37.14 14.49 5.25
CA THR A 40 -35.98 14.08 6.04
C THR A 40 -35.26 12.99 5.26
N THR A 41 -34.34 13.38 4.37
CA THR A 41 -33.36 12.47 3.80
C THR A 41 -32.40 12.10 4.92
N ALA A 42 -32.66 10.96 5.56
CA ALA A 42 -31.73 10.34 6.48
C ALA A 42 -30.45 10.00 5.68
N ALA A 43 -29.36 10.68 5.99
CA ALA A 43 -28.04 10.32 5.49
C ALA A 43 -27.78 8.84 5.81
N PRO A 44 -27.20 8.06 4.88
CA PRO A 44 -26.82 6.69 5.19
C PRO A 44 -25.77 6.75 6.30
N THR A 45 -26.11 6.25 7.47
CA THR A 45 -25.14 6.00 8.53
C THR A 45 -24.26 4.85 8.06
N THR A 46 -23.18 5.17 7.36
CA THR A 46 -22.12 4.19 7.08
C THR A 46 -21.55 3.77 8.43
N THR A 47 -22.00 2.61 8.93
CA THR A 47 -21.33 1.91 10.02
C THR A 47 -19.90 1.67 9.55
N ALA A 48 -18.96 2.40 10.13
CA ALA A 48 -17.53 2.19 9.90
C ALA A 48 -17.23 0.72 10.20
N ALA A 49 -16.71 0.01 9.21
CA ALA A 49 -16.19 -1.34 9.41
C ALA A 49 -15.12 -1.29 10.52
N PRO A 50 -15.00 -2.34 11.35
CA PRO A 50 -13.96 -2.37 12.38
C PRO A 50 -12.59 -2.17 11.72
N ALA A 51 -11.77 -1.31 12.32
CA ALA A 51 -10.39 -1.15 11.90
C ALA A 51 -9.68 -2.49 12.09
N VAL A 52 -9.16 -3.04 10.99
CA VAL A 52 -8.33 -4.23 10.99
C VAL A 52 -6.90 -3.73 11.09
N ASP A 53 -6.17 -4.13 12.12
CA ASP A 53 -4.73 -3.88 12.19
C ASP A 53 -4.06 -4.73 11.11
N LEU A 54 -3.60 -4.08 10.04
CA LEU A 54 -2.88 -4.71 8.95
C LEU A 54 -1.38 -4.77 9.28
N PRO A 55 -0.65 -5.77 8.77
CA PRO A 55 0.80 -5.81 8.92
C PRO A 55 1.48 -4.73 8.07
N ASP A 56 2.65 -4.28 8.50
CA ASP A 56 3.44 -3.27 7.77
C ASP A 56 4.33 -3.91 6.69
N VAL A 57 4.19 -3.40 5.47
CA VAL A 57 5.19 -3.52 4.40
C VAL A 57 5.98 -2.24 4.37
N VAL A 58 7.29 -2.35 4.58
CA VAL A 58 8.19 -1.20 4.56
C VAL A 58 8.77 -1.03 3.17
N VAL A 59 8.83 0.22 2.71
CA VAL A 59 9.47 0.60 1.46
C VAL A 59 10.48 1.72 1.71
N THR A 60 11.57 1.75 0.94
CA THR A 60 12.63 2.74 1.16
C THR A 60 12.19 4.16 0.78
N TYR A 61 11.58 4.37 -0.39
CA TYR A 61 11.20 5.71 -0.89
C TYR A 61 9.87 5.73 -1.65
N SER A 62 9.38 6.93 -1.97
CA SER A 62 7.99 7.13 -2.40
C SER A 62 7.61 6.55 -3.76
N VAL A 63 8.57 6.35 -4.68
CA VAL A 63 8.25 5.69 -5.97
C VAL A 63 7.87 4.23 -5.72
N LEU A 64 8.61 3.52 -4.86
CA LEU A 64 8.25 2.16 -4.46
C LEU A 64 6.97 2.16 -3.65
N ALA A 65 6.76 3.16 -2.78
CA ALA A 65 5.51 3.31 -2.04
C ALA A 65 4.30 3.39 -2.98
N SER A 66 4.38 4.18 -4.05
CA SER A 66 3.30 4.31 -5.03
C SER A 66 2.93 2.96 -5.66
N VAL A 67 3.93 2.18 -6.08
CA VAL A 67 3.69 0.88 -6.73
C VAL A 67 3.19 -0.15 -5.71
N VAL A 68 3.86 -0.26 -4.57
CA VAL A 68 3.54 -1.28 -3.54
C VAL A 68 2.17 -1.03 -2.92
N SER A 69 1.78 0.23 -2.69
CA SER A 69 0.46 0.57 -2.12
C SER A 69 -0.70 0.08 -2.98
N GLU A 70 -0.57 0.14 -4.30
CA GLU A 70 -1.58 -0.40 -5.22
C GLU A 70 -1.67 -1.94 -5.16
N LEU A 71 -0.54 -2.61 -4.92
CA LEU A 71 -0.47 -4.08 -4.88
C LEU A 71 -1.00 -4.67 -3.57
N VAL A 72 -0.85 -3.95 -2.46
CA VAL A 72 -1.16 -4.46 -1.10
C VAL A 72 -2.40 -3.81 -0.46
N ALA A 73 -3.17 -3.05 -1.24
CA ALA A 73 -4.37 -2.37 -0.77
C ALA A 73 -5.33 -3.33 -0.04
N GLY A 74 -5.61 -3.04 1.24
CA GLY A 74 -6.50 -3.83 2.09
C GLY A 74 -5.90 -5.12 2.66
N VAL A 75 -4.62 -5.41 2.42
CA VAL A 75 -3.91 -6.57 3.01
C VAL A 75 -2.70 -6.20 3.87
N ALA A 76 -2.09 -5.03 3.63
CA ALA A 76 -0.98 -4.50 4.42
C ALA A 76 -1.00 -2.96 4.40
N ASP A 77 -0.42 -2.34 5.42
CA ASP A 77 -0.12 -0.91 5.43
C ASP A 77 1.28 -0.68 4.86
N VAL A 78 1.46 0.39 4.07
CA VAL A 78 2.76 0.73 3.47
C VAL A 78 3.41 1.86 4.25
N VAL A 79 4.60 1.59 4.79
CA VAL A 79 5.40 2.55 5.54
C VAL A 79 6.63 2.94 4.73
N THR A 80 6.78 4.23 4.44
CA THR A 80 7.95 4.75 3.69
C THR A 80 9.00 5.28 4.67
N ILE A 81 10.25 4.83 4.51
CA ILE A 81 11.35 5.20 5.41
C ILE A 81 11.94 6.57 5.09
N ILE A 82 12.27 6.81 3.81
CA ILE A 82 12.84 8.08 3.36
C ILE A 82 11.70 9.05 3.09
N PRO A 83 11.58 10.17 3.83
CA PRO A 83 10.55 11.17 3.62
C PRO A 83 10.62 11.81 2.24
N ASP A 84 9.46 12.26 1.75
CA ASP A 84 9.39 13.00 0.49
C ASP A 84 10.25 14.27 0.51
N GLY A 85 11.01 14.45 -0.56
CA GLY A 85 11.91 15.60 -0.75
C GLY A 85 13.29 15.45 -0.10
N GLN A 86 13.57 14.33 0.57
CA GLN A 86 14.91 14.00 1.06
C GLN A 86 15.69 13.20 0.00
N ASP A 87 17.00 13.46 -0.12
CA ASP A 87 17.89 12.71 -1.01
C ASP A 87 18.17 11.31 -0.42
N PRO A 88 17.88 10.22 -1.16
CA PRO A 88 18.15 8.85 -0.70
C PRO A 88 19.63 8.53 -0.47
N HIS A 89 20.55 9.22 -1.14
CA HIS A 89 21.99 9.05 -0.93
C HIS A 89 22.48 9.74 0.35
N GLU A 90 21.79 10.80 0.80
CA GLU A 90 22.15 11.53 2.02
C GLU A 90 21.29 11.14 3.24
N PHE A 91 20.30 10.25 3.07
CA PHE A 91 19.43 9.81 4.15
C PHE A 91 20.17 8.91 5.13
N GLU A 92 20.14 9.28 6.42
CA GLU A 92 20.64 8.46 7.52
C GLU A 92 19.48 7.96 8.38
N PRO A 93 19.28 6.64 8.54
CA PRO A 93 18.18 6.10 9.32
C PRO A 93 18.34 6.39 10.81
N SER A 94 17.25 6.80 11.47
CA SER A 94 17.19 6.83 12.91
C SER A 94 17.04 5.43 13.52
N ALA A 95 17.26 5.31 14.83
CA ALA A 95 17.00 4.05 15.54
C ALA A 95 15.55 3.58 15.39
N LYS A 96 14.58 4.51 15.28
CA LYS A 96 13.17 4.19 15.08
C LYS A 96 12.91 3.65 13.67
N ASP A 97 13.62 4.18 12.67
CA ASP A 97 13.50 3.70 11.29
C ASP A 97 14.03 2.28 11.18
N LEU A 98 15.18 2.00 11.81
CA LEU A 98 15.73 0.64 11.90
C LEU A 98 14.79 -0.31 12.65
N GLU A 99 14.17 0.12 13.75
CA GLU A 99 13.15 -0.68 14.44
C GLU A 99 11.96 -0.99 13.53
N THR A 100 11.50 0.00 12.76
CA THR A 100 10.40 -0.16 11.80
C THR A 100 10.75 -1.17 10.72
N ILE A 101 11.95 -1.07 10.13
CA ILE A 101 12.47 -2.02 9.13
C ILE A 101 12.54 -3.44 9.70
N ASN A 102 13.09 -3.62 10.91
CA ASN A 102 13.27 -4.94 11.51
C ASN A 102 11.96 -5.63 11.91
N ASN A 103 10.89 -4.87 12.16
CA ASN A 103 9.58 -5.41 12.53
C ASN A 103 8.64 -5.62 11.34
N ALA A 104 9.01 -5.16 10.15
CA ALA A 104 8.20 -5.28 8.95
C ALA A 104 8.00 -6.76 8.55
N VAL A 105 6.84 -7.08 7.98
CA VAL A 105 6.60 -8.42 7.42
C VAL A 105 7.24 -8.61 6.04
N PHE A 106 7.56 -7.50 5.37
CA PHE A 106 8.25 -7.45 4.09
C PHE A 106 8.89 -6.07 3.90
N VAL A 107 10.08 -6.03 3.29
CA VAL A 107 10.80 -4.80 2.99
C VAL A 107 11.09 -4.74 1.49
N VAL A 108 10.78 -3.62 0.84
CA VAL A 108 11.10 -3.39 -0.57
C VAL A 108 12.08 -2.23 -0.68
N ALA A 109 13.26 -2.50 -1.24
CA ALA A 109 14.32 -1.54 -1.45
C ALA A 109 14.71 -1.47 -2.93
N ASN A 110 15.27 -0.35 -3.37
CA ASN A 110 15.78 -0.25 -4.74
C ASN A 110 17.03 -1.12 -4.88
N GLY A 111 17.98 -1.00 -3.94
CA GLY A 111 19.32 -1.55 -4.10
C GLY A 111 20.12 -0.74 -5.12
N LEU A 112 21.19 -1.34 -5.68
CA LEU A 112 22.11 -0.67 -6.62
C LEU A 112 22.69 0.63 -6.04
N GLU A 113 23.07 0.63 -4.77
CA GLU A 113 23.69 1.76 -4.07
C GLU A 113 22.82 3.04 -4.03
N PHE A 114 21.50 2.91 -4.23
CA PHE A 114 20.59 4.06 -4.24
C PHE A 114 20.32 4.63 -2.83
N GLU A 115 20.19 3.76 -1.83
CA GLU A 115 19.88 4.14 -0.45
C GLU A 115 21.09 3.90 0.48
N GLU A 116 22.16 4.69 0.32
CA GLU A 116 23.49 4.44 0.94
C GLU A 116 23.43 4.23 2.46
N GLY A 117 22.77 5.13 3.22
CA GLY A 117 22.65 4.99 4.68
C GLY A 117 21.81 3.79 5.14
N LEU A 118 21.02 3.19 4.24
CA LEU A 118 20.21 2.00 4.49
C LEU A 118 20.83 0.71 3.96
N GLU A 119 21.87 0.78 3.13
CA GLU A 119 22.49 -0.38 2.48
C GLU A 119 22.89 -1.44 3.52
N THR A 120 23.76 -1.07 4.45
CA THR A 120 24.28 -2.02 5.43
C THR A 120 23.17 -2.62 6.34
N PRO A 121 22.21 -1.84 6.90
CA PRO A 121 21.09 -2.41 7.62
C PRO A 121 20.23 -3.38 6.81
N LEU A 122 19.93 -3.05 5.55
CA LEU A 122 19.08 -3.87 4.68
C LEU A 122 19.78 -5.16 4.25
N GLU A 123 21.06 -5.08 3.89
CA GLU A 123 21.88 -6.26 3.57
C GLU A 123 21.98 -7.21 4.77
N ARG A 124 22.22 -6.69 5.97
CA ARG A 124 22.27 -7.52 7.18
C ARG A 124 20.94 -8.22 7.44
N LEU A 125 19.82 -7.49 7.33
CA LEU A 125 18.50 -8.09 7.48
C LEU A 125 18.27 -9.19 6.43
N HIS A 126 18.66 -8.96 5.19
CA HIS A 126 18.55 -9.94 4.10
C HIS A 126 19.42 -11.18 4.36
N ASP A 127 20.68 -11.00 4.71
CA ASP A 127 21.66 -12.07 4.99
C ASP A 127 21.25 -12.94 6.19
N ASP A 128 20.58 -12.34 7.18
CA ASP A 128 20.00 -13.04 8.32
C ASP A 128 18.70 -13.82 7.95
N GLY A 129 18.28 -13.78 6.68
CA GLY A 129 17.09 -14.45 6.16
C GLY A 129 15.80 -13.66 6.31
N GLY A 130 15.90 -12.35 6.56
CA GLY A 130 14.79 -11.42 6.61
C GLY A 130 14.14 -11.19 5.24
N PRO A 131 12.87 -10.74 5.22
CA PRO A 131 12.07 -10.66 4.00
C PRO A 131 12.33 -9.37 3.21
N VAL A 132 13.56 -9.19 2.73
CA VAL A 132 13.98 -8.01 1.93
C VAL A 132 13.95 -8.35 0.45
N PHE A 133 13.37 -7.47 -0.37
CA PHE A 133 13.35 -7.56 -1.82
C PHE A 133 14.06 -6.35 -2.43
N PHE A 134 15.21 -6.59 -3.07
CA PHE A 134 15.94 -5.58 -3.83
C PHE A 134 15.46 -5.57 -5.28
N VAL A 135 14.81 -4.47 -5.69
CA VAL A 135 14.28 -4.31 -7.05
C VAL A 135 15.39 -4.40 -8.10
N GLY A 136 16.56 -3.84 -7.78
CA GLY A 136 17.75 -3.81 -8.63
C GLY A 136 18.27 -5.19 -9.05
N GLU A 137 18.10 -6.21 -8.23
CA GLU A 137 18.51 -7.58 -8.54
C GLU A 137 17.62 -8.27 -9.59
N HIS A 138 16.46 -7.66 -9.88
CA HIS A 138 15.42 -8.23 -10.72
C HIS A 138 15.26 -7.47 -12.06
N ILE A 139 16.17 -6.55 -12.35
CA ILE A 139 16.19 -5.76 -13.59
C ILE A 139 17.49 -5.96 -14.36
N THR A 140 17.44 -5.72 -15.67
CA THR A 140 18.66 -5.65 -16.49
C THR A 140 19.18 -4.22 -16.50
N VAL A 141 20.29 -3.99 -15.79
CA VAL A 141 20.99 -2.69 -15.80
C VAL A 141 21.53 -2.41 -17.21
N ARG A 142 21.42 -1.15 -17.65
CA ARG A 142 21.93 -0.71 -18.96
C ARG A 142 23.18 0.12 -18.77
N GLU A 143 24.26 -0.32 -19.41
CA GLU A 143 25.51 0.44 -19.44
C GLU A 143 25.40 1.64 -20.38
N MET A 144 25.97 2.77 -19.98
CA MET A 144 26.17 3.90 -20.89
C MET A 144 27.31 3.55 -21.85
N SER A 145 27.03 3.54 -23.16
CA SER A 145 28.12 3.46 -24.14
C SER A 145 28.97 4.72 -24.04
N GLU A 146 30.29 4.58 -23.90
CA GLU A 146 31.20 5.71 -24.04
C GLU A 146 30.99 6.36 -25.42
N ALA A 147 30.75 7.68 -25.42
CA ALA A 147 30.54 8.49 -26.62
C ALA A 147 31.86 8.98 -27.21
#